data_AF-A0A7S4CC85-F1
#
_entry.id   AF-A0A7S4CC85-F1
#
_cell.length_a   1.000
_cell.length_b   1.000
_cell.length_c   1.000
_cell.angle_alpha   90.00
_cell.angle_beta   90.00
_cell.angle_gamma   90.00
#
_symmetry.space_group_name_H-M   'P 1'
#
loop_
_entity.id
_entity.type
_entity.pdbx_description
1 polymer ?
#
loop_
_entity_poly.entity_id
_entity_poly.type
_entity_poly.pdbx_seq_one_letter_code
_entity_poly.pdbx_strand_id
1 'polypeptide(L)'
;PEIRFLGAESVIRPLNDSLNRHLLQWDFGRSLLDNLLHVLGLEAFPRPEDRRAADEDAVECGICYVYHLDGASPDRVCENPKCSRPFHSACLAEWLRAVPGTRQSFDTLFGECVYCQ
;
A
#
# COMPACT_ATOMS: atom_id res chain seq x y z
N PRO A 1 -4.06 -18.63 -5.00
CA PRO A 1 -3.94 -17.73 -3.84
C PRO A 1 -4.48 -16.35 -4.23
N GLU A 2 -5.07 -15.59 -3.31
CA GLU A 2 -5.40 -14.18 -3.54
C GLU A 2 -4.23 -13.33 -3.01
N ILE A 3 -3.65 -12.48 -3.86
CA ILE A 3 -2.49 -11.64 -3.51
C ILE A 3 -2.89 -10.18 -3.73
N ARG A 4 -2.65 -9.35 -2.71
CA ARG A 4 -2.86 -7.89 -2.76
C ARG A 4 -1.63 -7.19 -2.19
N PHE A 5 -1.05 -6.27 -2.95
CA PHE A 5 0.05 -5.42 -2.50
C PHE A 5 -0.51 -4.12 -1.91
N LEU A 6 0.15 -3.60 -0.88
CA LEU A 6 -0.22 -2.37 -0.17
C LEU A 6 0.96 -1.40 -0.20
N GLY A 7 0.71 -0.12 -0.47
CA GLY A 7 1.75 0.87 -0.74
C GLY A 7 1.41 1.85 -1.87
N ALA A 8 2.35 2.73 -2.18
CA ALA A 8 2.23 3.65 -3.32
C ALA A 8 2.29 2.89 -4.65
N GLU A 9 1.54 3.37 -5.65
CA GLU A 9 1.46 2.74 -6.98
C GLU A 9 2.85 2.57 -7.63
N SER A 10 3.75 3.54 -7.46
CA SER A 10 5.12 3.47 -7.95
C SER A 10 5.95 2.32 -7.36
N VAL A 11 5.61 1.88 -6.15
CA VAL A 11 6.27 0.78 -5.43
C VAL A 11 5.58 -0.55 -5.72
N ILE A 12 4.25 -0.56 -5.81
CA ILE A 12 3.46 -1.76 -6.07
C ILE A 12 3.59 -2.23 -7.53
N ARG A 13 3.60 -1.30 -8.49
CA ARG A 13 3.56 -1.63 -9.92
C ARG A 13 4.63 -2.64 -10.35
N PRO A 14 5.92 -2.50 -9.97
CA PRO A 14 6.94 -3.50 -10.27
C PRO A 14 6.61 -4.90 -9.71
N LEU A 15 6.01 -4.97 -8.51
CA LEU A 15 5.62 -6.24 -7.88
C LEU A 15 4.45 -6.89 -8.62
N ASN A 16 3.43 -6.10 -9.00
CA ASN A 16 2.32 -6.56 -9.83
C ASN A 16 2.81 -7.07 -11.18
N ASP A 17 3.70 -6.33 -11.84
CA ASP A 17 4.26 -6.73 -13.12
C ASP A 17 5.07 -8.02 -12.99
N SER A 18 5.85 -8.18 -11.92
CA SER A 18 6.61 -9.40 -11.65
C SER A 18 5.68 -10.59 -11.41
N LEU A 19 4.66 -10.40 -10.57
CA LEU A 19 3.63 -11.40 -10.30
C LEU A 19 2.96 -11.86 -11.59
N ASN A 20 2.49 -10.93 -12.43
CA ASN A 20 1.80 -11.24 -13.67
C ASN A 20 2.70 -11.96 -14.68
N ARG A 21 3.99 -11.59 -14.76
CA ARG A 21 4.95 -12.23 -15.68
C ARG A 21 5.29 -13.67 -15.27
N HIS A 22 5.40 -13.93 -13.97
CA HIS A 22 5.90 -15.21 -13.47
C HIS A 22 4.81 -16.10 -12.87
N LEU A 23 3.53 -15.70 -12.91
CA LEU A 23 2.43 -16.44 -12.26
C LEU A 23 2.34 -17.90 -12.73
N LEU A 24 2.64 -18.17 -14.01
CA LEU A 24 2.63 -19.53 -14.58
C LEU A 24 3.79 -20.42 -14.09
N GLN A 25 4.79 -19.82 -13.44
CA GLN A 25 5.92 -20.53 -12.83
C GLN A 25 5.61 -20.97 -11.39
N TRP A 26 4.38 -20.73 -10.92
CA TRP A 26 3.94 -21.18 -9.60
C TRP A 26 3.96 -22.70 -9.50
N ASP A 27 4.69 -23.22 -8.53
CA ASP A 27 4.91 -24.65 -8.33
C ASP A 27 4.18 -25.13 -7.07
N PHE A 28 3.17 -25.98 -7.23
CA PHE A 28 2.40 -26.53 -6.09
C PHE A 28 3.22 -27.46 -5.18
N GLY A 29 4.41 -27.91 -5.62
CA GLY A 29 5.34 -28.68 -4.80
C GLY A 29 6.24 -27.80 -3.90
N ARG A 30 6.29 -26.49 -4.13
CA ARG A 30 7.08 -25.54 -3.33
C ARG A 30 6.25 -24.93 -2.21
N SER A 31 6.93 -24.45 -1.18
CA SER A 31 6.28 -23.68 -0.12
C SER A 31 5.69 -22.37 -0.69
N LEU A 32 4.68 -21.83 -0.01
CA LEU A 32 4.12 -20.52 -0.37
C LEU A 32 5.20 -19.43 -0.39
N LEU A 33 6.11 -19.46 0.59
CA LEU A 33 7.19 -18.49 0.71
C LEU A 33 8.14 -18.53 -0.49
N ASP A 34 8.60 -19.73 -0.87
CA ASP A 34 9.52 -19.91 -1.99
C ASP A 34 8.87 -19.53 -3.32
N ASN A 35 7.58 -19.85 -3.49
CA ASN A 35 6.81 -19.42 -4.66
C ASN A 35 6.72 -17.89 -4.73
N LEU A 36 6.44 -17.21 -3.61
CA LEU A 36 6.36 -15.76 -3.58
C LEU A 36 7.73 -15.12 -3.87
N LEU A 37 8.82 -15.62 -3.30
CA LEU A 37 10.18 -15.14 -3.62
C LEU A 37 10.47 -15.30 -5.12
N HIS A 38 10.18 -16.48 -5.67
CA HIS A 38 10.45 -16.78 -7.07
C HIS A 38 9.63 -15.91 -8.03
N VAL A 39 8.31 -15.86 -7.81
CA VAL A 39 7.38 -15.15 -8.70
C VAL A 39 7.57 -13.63 -8.61
N LEU A 40 7.94 -13.11 -7.44
CA LEU A 40 8.25 -11.69 -7.29
C LEU A 40 9.68 -11.34 -7.73
N GLY A 41 10.56 -12.32 -7.92
CA GLY A 41 11.96 -12.11 -8.26
C GLY A 41 12.77 -11.53 -7.10
N LEU A 42 12.42 -11.91 -5.87
CA LEU A 42 13.06 -11.46 -4.64
C LEU A 42 14.04 -12.53 -4.13
N GLU A 43 15.20 -12.10 -3.65
CA GLU A 43 16.15 -13.00 -2.97
C GLU A 43 15.71 -13.29 -1.53
N ALA A 44 15.11 -12.31 -0.85
CA ALA A 44 14.58 -12.43 0.50
C ALA A 44 13.47 -11.39 0.76
N PHE A 45 12.59 -11.69 1.73
CA PHE A 45 11.67 -10.71 2.28
C PHE A 45 12.35 -9.85 3.35
N PRO A 46 11.94 -8.57 3.50
CA PRO A 46 12.44 -7.70 4.56
C PRO A 46 12.24 -8.31 5.95
N ARG A 47 13.23 -8.17 6.80
CA ARG A 47 13.24 -8.61 8.20
C ARG A 47 13.03 -7.40 9.12
N PRO A 48 12.61 -7.63 10.38
CA PRO A 48 12.50 -6.55 11.36
C PRO A 48 13.79 -5.74 11.54
N GLU A 49 14.95 -6.37 11.36
CA GLU A 49 16.27 -5.75 11.42
C GLU A 49 16.51 -4.73 10.30
N ASP A 50 15.78 -4.85 9.18
CA ASP A 50 15.86 -3.92 8.05
C ASP A 50 15.06 -2.64 8.29
N ARG A 51 14.24 -2.58 9.35
CA ARG A 51 13.38 -1.43 9.68
C ARG A 51 14.23 -0.26 10.18
N ARG A 52 14.06 0.91 9.59
CA ARG A 52 14.70 2.14 10.06
C ARG A 52 13.87 2.74 11.20
N ALA A 53 14.51 3.40 12.17
CA ALA A 53 13.80 4.06 13.28
C ALA A 53 12.75 5.09 12.82
N ALA A 54 12.93 5.70 11.63
CA ALA A 54 11.96 6.63 11.04
C ALA A 54 10.68 5.95 10.50
N ASP A 55 10.64 4.62 10.41
CA ASP A 55 9.50 3.87 9.88
C ASP A 55 8.42 3.58 10.95
N GLU A 56 8.69 3.86 12.22
CA GLU A 56 7.75 3.62 13.34
C GLU A 56 6.56 4.60 13.32
N ASP A 57 6.80 5.87 13.00
CA ASP A 57 5.74 6.87 12.83
C ASP A 57 5.10 6.82 11.42
N ALA A 58 5.73 6.09 10.49
CA ALA A 58 5.33 6.02 9.09
C ALA A 58 4.23 4.99 8.81
N VAL A 59 3.76 4.27 9.84
CA VAL A 59 2.71 3.26 9.71
C VAL A 59 1.32 3.75 10.08
N GLU A 60 1.18 4.83 10.83
CA GLU A 60 -0.12 5.32 11.31
C GLU A 60 -0.86 6.16 10.26
N CYS A 61 -2.19 6.14 10.30
CA CYS A 61 -2.98 6.96 9.40
C CYS A 61 -2.73 8.46 9.64
N GLY A 62 -2.39 9.21 8.59
CA GLY A 62 -2.19 10.66 8.64
C GLY A 62 -3.45 11.50 8.88
N ILE A 63 -4.58 10.92 9.27
CA ILE A 63 -5.80 11.67 9.62
C ILE A 63 -6.21 11.36 11.05
N CYS A 64 -6.37 10.08 11.40
CA CYS A 64 -6.79 9.69 12.74
C CYS A 64 -5.64 9.37 13.70
N TYR A 65 -4.39 9.29 13.22
CA TYR A 65 -3.20 8.91 13.99
C TYR A 65 -3.34 7.58 14.72
N VAL A 66 -4.10 6.66 14.14
CA VAL A 66 -4.28 5.30 14.63
C VAL A 66 -3.80 4.33 13.56
N TYR A 67 -3.18 3.22 13.97
CA TYR A 67 -2.84 2.13 13.06
C TYR A 67 -4.07 1.25 12.77
N HIS A 68 -4.76 0.74 13.78
CA HIS A 68 -5.96 -0.08 13.60
C HIS A 68 -7.25 0.70 13.92
N LEU A 69 -8.00 1.05 12.89
CA LEU A 69 -9.35 1.62 13.01
C LEU A 69 -10.37 0.59 12.57
N ASP A 70 -11.23 0.13 13.47
CA ASP A 70 -12.26 -0.90 13.21
C ASP A 70 -11.73 -2.18 12.53
N GLY A 71 -10.51 -2.59 12.90
CA GLY A 71 -9.84 -3.75 12.33
C GLY A 71 -9.15 -3.49 10.97
N ALA A 72 -9.25 -2.29 10.41
CA ALA A 72 -8.54 -1.88 9.21
C ALA A 72 -7.21 -1.20 9.55
N SER A 73 -6.14 -1.57 8.83
CA SER A 73 -4.87 -0.83 8.78
C SER A 73 -4.90 0.21 7.66
N PRO A 74 -4.00 1.21 7.65
CA PRO A 74 -3.92 2.17 6.57
C PRO A 74 -3.56 1.47 5.26
N ASP A 75 -4.41 1.59 4.25
CA ASP A 75 -4.34 0.85 2.99
C ASP A 75 -4.18 1.77 1.77
N ARG A 76 -4.25 3.09 1.98
CA ARG A 76 -4.01 4.11 0.97
C ARG A 76 -2.75 4.87 1.29
N VAL A 77 -1.88 5.06 0.32
CA VAL A 77 -0.63 5.80 0.49
C VAL A 77 -0.60 6.92 -0.55
N CYS A 78 -0.16 8.11 -0.14
CA CYS A 78 0.06 9.21 -1.07
C CYS A 78 1.06 8.82 -2.17
N GLU A 79 0.73 9.13 -3.43
CA GLU A 79 1.58 8.81 -4.58
C GLU A 79 2.86 9.64 -4.64
N ASN A 80 2.90 10.81 -3.99
CA ASN A 80 4.10 11.64 -3.94
C ASN A 80 5.17 10.94 -3.08
N PRO A 81 6.32 10.53 -3.66
CA PRO A 81 7.34 9.77 -2.93
C PRO A 81 7.95 10.54 -1.75
N LYS A 82 7.93 11.88 -1.80
CA LYS A 82 8.39 12.73 -0.69
C LYS A 82 7.40 12.80 0.47
N CYS A 83 6.14 12.46 0.23
CA CYS A 83 5.09 12.43 1.24
C CYS A 83 4.92 11.01 1.78
N SER A 84 4.55 10.07 0.91
CA SER A 84 4.34 8.64 1.22
C SER A 84 3.52 8.36 2.49
N ARG A 85 2.67 9.31 2.91
CA ARG A 85 1.87 9.21 4.13
C ARG A 85 0.74 8.20 3.92
N PRO A 86 0.53 7.25 4.85
CA PRO A 86 -0.56 6.29 4.72
C PRO A 86 -1.85 6.81 5.37
N PHE A 87 -2.99 6.30 4.91
CA PHE A 87 -4.34 6.65 5.35
C PHE A 87 -5.24 5.42 5.32
N HIS A 88 -6.20 5.34 6.25
CA HIS A 88 -7.34 4.45 6.07
C HIS A 88 -8.22 4.96 4.92
N SER A 89 -8.70 4.03 4.08
CA SER A 89 -9.69 4.35 3.04
C SER A 89 -10.90 5.11 3.59
N ALA A 90 -11.40 4.77 4.78
CA ALA A 90 -12.53 5.45 5.42
C ALA A 90 -12.20 6.91 5.78
N CYS A 91 -11.10 7.14 6.52
CA CYS A 91 -10.66 8.48 6.90
C CYS A 91 -10.41 9.37 5.68
N LEU A 92 -9.74 8.83 4.65
CA LEU A 92 -9.45 9.57 3.43
C LEU A 92 -10.73 9.91 2.65
N ALA A 93 -11.69 8.99 2.57
CA ALA A 93 -12.95 9.24 1.89
C ALA A 93 -13.80 10.30 2.60
N GLU A 94 -13.87 10.27 3.94
CA GLU A 94 -14.53 11.31 4.73
C GLU A 94 -13.88 12.67 4.52
N TRP A 95 -12.54 12.73 4.57
CA TRP A 95 -11.79 13.96 4.33
C TRP A 95 -12.05 14.52 2.93
N LEU A 96 -11.89 13.72 1.89
CA LEU A 96 -12.06 14.16 0.50
C LEU A 96 -13.48 14.67 0.23
N ARG A 97 -14.52 14.08 0.83
CA ARG A 97 -15.90 14.58 0.70
C ARG A 97 -16.12 15.96 1.33
N ALA A 98 -15.31 16.36 2.31
CA ALA A 98 -15.43 17.64 2.98
C ALA A 98 -14.63 18.77 2.30
N VAL A 99 -13.64 18.44 1.45
CA VAL A 99 -12.74 19.42 0.85
C VAL A 99 -13.27 19.95 -0.49
N PRO A 100 -13.31 21.29 -0.70
CA PRO A 100 -13.63 21.86 -2.00
C PRO A 100 -12.64 21.42 -3.09
N GLY A 101 -13.14 21.11 -4.29
CA GLY A 101 -12.30 20.70 -5.42
C GLY A 101 -12.14 19.19 -5.60
N THR A 102 -12.61 18.39 -4.63
CA THR A 102 -12.73 16.94 -4.80
C THR A 102 -13.70 16.60 -5.92
N ARG A 103 -13.29 15.69 -6.80
CA ARG A 103 -14.12 15.13 -7.87
C ARG A 103 -14.46 13.69 -7.53
N GLN A 104 -15.68 13.27 -7.86
CA GLN A 104 -16.08 11.87 -7.76
C GLN A 104 -16.38 11.33 -9.15
N SER A 105 -15.86 10.14 -9.46
CA SER A 105 -16.25 9.36 -10.63
C SER A 105 -16.58 7.95 -10.17
N PHE A 106 -17.85 7.55 -10.30
CA PHE A 106 -18.38 6.31 -9.72
C PHE A 106 -18.03 6.19 -8.23
N ASP A 107 -17.34 5.13 -7.82
CA ASP A 107 -16.92 4.89 -6.44
C ASP A 107 -15.51 5.43 -6.12
N THR A 108 -14.91 6.20 -7.02
CA THR A 108 -13.56 6.76 -6.86
C THR A 108 -13.61 8.26 -6.58
N LEU A 109 -12.96 8.68 -5.50
CA LEU A 109 -12.74 10.08 -5.14
C LEU A 109 -11.34 10.53 -5.59
N PHE A 110 -11.27 11.72 -6.18
CA PHE A 110 -10.03 12.35 -6.63
C PHE A 110 -9.90 13.71 -5.95
N GLY A 111 -8.75 13.95 -5.32
CA GLY A 111 -8.46 15.24 -4.68
C GLY A 111 -6.99 15.32 -4.28
N GLU A 112 -6.63 16.43 -3.63
CA GLU A 112 -5.26 16.70 -3.22
C GLU A 112 -4.93 16.05 -1.86
N CYS A 113 -3.65 15.72 -1.67
CA CYS A 113 -3.19 15.18 -0.40
C CYS A 113 -3.15 16.26 0.68
N VAL A 114 -3.59 15.90 1.90
CA VAL A 114 -3.61 16.78 3.09
C VAL A 114 -2.24 17.38 3.43
N TYR A 115 -1.16 16.69 3.06
CA TYR A 115 0.20 17.03 3.49
C TYR A 115 1.08 17.64 2.40
N CYS A 116 0.83 17.38 1.12
CA CYS A 116 1.81 17.65 0.06
C CYS A 116 1.21 18.25 -1.21
N GLN A 117 0.20 19.12 -1.07
CA GLN A 117 -0.43 19.87 -2.17
C GLN A 117 0.59 20.31 -3.24
#